data_AF-A0A2T6LI56-F1
#
_entry.id   AF-A0A2T6LI56-F1
#
_cell.length_a   1.000
_cell.length_b   1.000
_cell.length_c   1.000
_cell.angle_alpha   90.00
_cell.angle_beta   90.00
_cell.angle_gamma   90.00
#
_symmetry.space_group_name_H-M   'P 1'
#
loop_
_entity.id
_entity.type
_entity.pdbx_description
1 polymer ?
#
loop_
_entity_poly.entity_id
_entity_poly.type
_entity_poly.pdbx_seq_one_letter_code
_entity_poly.pdbx_strand_id
1 'polypeptide(L)'
;MTDLRQAADPVADAVAAARAEQTTLAALDGRRWFTAPGEWMEYATARMGRRASSALVGRAGWDQVAARDIGGGLDRYQVLHESLRNPFHPGMLSVLDEVVAFVLERRGVRDAYADVVETLPPLAERLSAEGIERYIRAEIARRQAIASDPVLLVHHQEAELDTSQAHRAGEQWLTVQHPASGLRARFMYHPDKPEGRVYSRGYGIDSIDPTRVEDPEDRAPRWREYTGLGIGTRIYLRGAQELPGVRWGATSVSAYAEPLRSKLHKLDPWRWRSRACTCYAVWSELTERSSAEASHRPVTSEDA
;
A
#
# COMPACT_ATOMS: atom_id res chain seq x y z
N MET A 1 39.88 19.95 -40.67
CA MET A 1 38.47 19.61 -40.43
C MET A 1 38.43 18.21 -39.85
N THR A 2 38.61 18.12 -38.53
CA THR A 2 38.71 16.85 -37.81
C THR A 2 37.31 16.35 -37.50
N ASP A 3 37.06 15.09 -37.87
CA ASP A 3 35.77 14.41 -37.82
C ASP A 3 35.31 14.23 -36.36
N LEU A 4 34.22 14.93 -35.98
CA LEU A 4 33.57 14.90 -34.66
C LEU A 4 32.37 13.94 -34.70
N ARG A 5 32.55 12.74 -35.22
CA ARG A 5 31.51 11.71 -35.21
C ARG A 5 32.06 10.41 -34.64
N GLN A 6 31.31 9.88 -33.68
CA GLN A 6 31.50 8.62 -32.96
C GLN A 6 32.40 8.69 -31.72
N ALA A 7 32.00 9.51 -30.74
CA ALA A 7 32.15 9.04 -29.36
C ALA A 7 31.08 7.94 -29.17
N ALA A 8 31.53 6.71 -28.93
CA ALA A 8 30.63 5.59 -28.61
C ALA A 8 29.79 5.97 -27.40
N ASP A 9 28.48 5.66 -27.44
CA ASP A 9 27.59 5.85 -26.30
C ASP A 9 27.84 4.71 -25.31
N PRO A 10 28.55 4.96 -24.19
CA PRO A 10 28.92 3.90 -23.25
C PRO A 10 27.70 3.23 -22.62
N VAL A 11 26.53 3.87 -22.65
CA VAL A 11 25.26 3.29 -22.19
C VAL A 11 24.74 2.29 -23.22
N ALA A 12 24.79 2.63 -24.51
CA ALA A 12 24.37 1.73 -25.58
C ALA A 12 25.24 0.46 -25.64
N ASP A 13 26.56 0.61 -25.45
CA ASP A 13 27.50 -0.51 -25.44
C ASP A 13 27.31 -1.42 -24.22
N ALA A 14 27.04 -0.84 -23.04
CA ALA A 14 26.73 -1.61 -21.83
C ALA A 14 25.41 -2.37 -21.95
N VAL A 15 24.38 -1.77 -22.56
CA VAL A 15 23.09 -2.43 -22.82
C VAL A 15 23.22 -3.54 -23.85
N ALA A 16 24.05 -3.36 -24.88
CA ALA A 16 24.33 -4.38 -25.89
C ALA A 16 25.10 -5.58 -25.29
N ALA A 17 26.11 -5.33 -24.44
CA ALA A 17 26.85 -6.37 -23.73
C ALA A 17 25.95 -7.21 -22.81
N ALA A 18 25.05 -6.55 -22.05
CA ALA A 18 24.08 -7.23 -21.18
C ALA A 18 23.12 -8.15 -21.96
N ARG A 19 22.67 -7.73 -23.14
CA ARG A 19 21.81 -8.55 -24.02
C ARG A 19 22.55 -9.75 -24.63
N ALA A 20 23.81 -9.58 -25.00
CA ALA A 20 24.64 -10.67 -25.51
C ALA A 20 24.86 -11.75 -24.45
N GLU A 21 25.19 -11.36 -23.21
CA GLU A 21 25.37 -12.29 -22.09
C GLU A 21 24.07 -13.03 -21.73
N GLN A 22 22.92 -12.32 -21.76
CA GLN A 22 21.59 -12.93 -21.58
C GLN A 22 21.30 -14.00 -22.65
N THR A 23 21.72 -13.77 -23.89
CA THR A 23 21.52 -14.70 -25.00
C THR A 23 22.42 -15.94 -24.87
N THR A 24 23.67 -15.75 -24.42
CA THR A 24 24.61 -16.84 -24.13
C THR A 24 24.14 -17.72 -22.97
N LEU A 25 23.60 -17.12 -21.91
CA LEU A 25 23.06 -17.85 -20.75
C LEU A 25 21.75 -18.59 -21.07
N ALA A 26 20.91 -18.03 -21.94
CA ALA A 26 19.70 -18.70 -22.44
C ALA A 26 20.01 -19.91 -23.35
N ALA A 27 21.14 -19.89 -24.06
CA ALA A 27 21.59 -20.98 -24.93
C ALA A 27 22.23 -22.16 -24.18
N LEU A 28 22.63 -21.96 -22.91
CA LEU A 28 23.43 -22.94 -22.17
C LEU A 28 22.64 -23.97 -21.36
N ASP A 29 21.33 -23.83 -21.11
CA ASP A 29 20.70 -24.73 -20.14
C ASP A 29 19.23 -25.11 -20.40
N GLY A 30 19.03 -26.26 -21.06
CA GLY A 30 17.75 -26.94 -21.21
C GLY A 30 17.25 -27.66 -19.95
N ARG A 31 17.51 -27.15 -18.73
CA ARG A 31 17.08 -27.77 -17.46
C ARG A 31 16.12 -26.89 -16.68
N ARG A 32 14.97 -27.49 -16.36
CA ARG A 32 13.84 -26.93 -15.60
C ARG A 32 14.26 -26.45 -14.20
N TRP A 33 14.14 -25.15 -13.95
CA TRP A 33 14.07 -24.58 -12.60
C TRP A 33 12.85 -23.66 -12.52
N PHE A 34 11.88 -24.03 -11.67
CA PHE A 34 10.78 -23.16 -11.23
C PHE A 34 11.15 -22.62 -9.84
N THR A 35 10.85 -21.33 -9.59
CA THR A 35 11.16 -20.50 -8.40
C THR A 35 12.62 -19.98 -8.36
N ALA A 36 13.00 -18.74 -8.62
CA ALA A 36 12.31 -17.49 -8.94
C ALA A 36 13.19 -16.68 -9.93
N PRO A 37 12.91 -16.74 -11.25
CA PRO A 37 13.67 -15.99 -12.27
C PRO A 37 13.61 -14.46 -12.09
N GLY A 38 12.58 -13.94 -11.41
CA GLY A 38 12.41 -12.52 -11.14
C GLY A 38 13.41 -11.96 -10.13
N GLU A 39 13.76 -12.71 -9.08
CA GLU A 39 14.69 -12.24 -8.03
C GLU A 39 16.13 -12.13 -8.57
N TRP A 40 16.53 -13.05 -9.46
CA TRP A 40 17.84 -13.01 -10.12
C TRP A 40 17.92 -11.95 -11.23
N MET A 41 16.85 -11.71 -12.00
CA MET A 41 16.82 -10.62 -12.98
C MET A 41 16.77 -9.24 -12.31
N GLU A 42 16.01 -9.04 -11.23
CA GLU A 42 16.04 -7.79 -10.46
C GLU A 42 17.41 -7.55 -9.85
N TYR A 43 18.04 -8.61 -9.33
CA TYR A 43 19.39 -8.55 -8.79
C TYR A 43 20.44 -8.23 -9.87
N ALA A 44 20.41 -8.88 -11.03
CA ALA A 44 21.32 -8.64 -12.15
C ALA A 44 21.10 -7.26 -12.81
N THR A 45 19.85 -6.84 -13.00
CA THR A 45 19.50 -5.52 -13.53
C THR A 45 19.89 -4.41 -12.56
N ALA A 46 19.70 -4.64 -11.25
CA ALA A 46 20.16 -3.70 -10.22
C ALA A 46 21.69 -3.74 -10.03
N ARG A 47 22.38 -4.86 -10.29
CA ARG A 47 23.85 -4.96 -10.26
C ARG A 47 24.48 -4.25 -11.46
N MET A 48 23.93 -4.42 -12.66
CA MET A 48 24.38 -3.75 -13.89
C MET A 48 24.03 -2.25 -13.88
N GLY A 49 22.82 -1.88 -13.46
CA GLY A 49 22.43 -0.47 -13.28
C GLY A 49 23.26 0.27 -12.21
N ARG A 50 23.57 -0.39 -11.08
CA ARG A 50 24.40 0.21 -10.00
C ARG A 50 25.86 0.42 -10.39
N ARG A 51 26.45 -0.43 -11.24
CA ARG A 51 27.81 -0.21 -11.78
C ARG A 51 27.86 0.83 -12.89
N ALA A 52 26.85 0.88 -13.77
CA ALA A 52 26.77 1.88 -14.83
C ALA A 52 26.44 3.30 -14.32
N SER A 53 25.88 3.43 -13.11
CA SER A 53 25.34 4.70 -12.60
C SER A 53 26.05 5.25 -11.36
N SER A 54 27.10 4.61 -10.82
CA SER A 54 27.72 5.05 -9.56
C SER A 54 28.32 6.47 -9.62
N ALA A 55 28.71 6.94 -10.80
CA ALA A 55 29.15 8.32 -11.04
C ALA A 55 28.01 9.34 -11.21
N LEU A 56 26.76 8.89 -11.43
CA LEU A 56 25.59 9.73 -11.73
C LEU A 56 24.51 9.68 -10.63
N VAL A 57 24.56 8.70 -9.75
CA VAL A 57 23.61 8.55 -8.64
C VAL A 57 24.08 9.42 -7.47
N GLY A 58 23.46 10.61 -7.36
CA GLY A 58 23.60 11.46 -6.18
C GLY A 58 23.04 10.81 -4.91
N ARG A 59 23.29 11.44 -3.76
CA ARG A 59 22.88 10.94 -2.43
C ARG A 59 21.41 10.48 -2.37
N ALA A 60 20.50 11.25 -2.96
CA ALA A 60 19.06 10.95 -2.98
C ALA A 60 18.73 9.66 -3.74
N GLY A 61 19.46 9.34 -4.82
CA GLY A 61 19.25 8.10 -5.55
C GLY A 61 19.70 6.87 -4.75
N TRP A 62 20.75 6.99 -3.94
CA TRP A 62 21.14 5.92 -3.00
C TRP A 62 20.13 5.72 -1.88
N ASP A 63 19.52 6.80 -1.37
CA ASP A 63 18.42 6.72 -0.41
C ASP A 63 17.23 5.95 -0.99
N GLN A 64 16.86 6.23 -2.25
CA GLN A 64 15.77 5.53 -2.94
C GLN A 64 16.06 4.04 -3.15
N VAL A 65 17.29 3.69 -3.54
CA VAL A 65 17.71 2.28 -3.69
C VAL A 65 17.65 1.55 -2.36
N ALA A 66 18.19 2.15 -1.29
CA ALA A 66 18.11 1.58 0.06
C ALA A 66 16.66 1.44 0.53
N ALA A 67 15.82 2.46 0.34
CA ALA A 67 14.40 2.46 0.69
C ALA A 67 13.64 1.31 0.02
N ARG A 68 13.85 1.10 -1.28
CA ARG A 68 13.24 -0.01 -2.03
C ARG A 68 13.66 -1.36 -1.47
N ASP A 69 14.96 -1.54 -1.24
CA ASP A 69 15.48 -2.83 -0.81
C ASP A 69 15.06 -3.14 0.65
N ILE A 70 15.05 -2.15 1.54
CA ILE A 70 14.54 -2.29 2.92
C ILE A 70 13.03 -2.58 2.88
N GLY A 71 12.26 -1.82 2.09
CA GLY A 71 10.82 -2.00 1.94
C GLY A 71 10.44 -3.41 1.48
N GLY A 72 11.10 -3.94 0.47
CA GLY A 72 10.87 -5.32 0.01
C GLY A 72 11.22 -6.38 1.05
N GLY A 73 12.23 -6.13 1.90
CA GLY A 73 12.55 -6.98 3.04
C GLY A 73 11.45 -6.98 4.10
N LEU A 74 10.90 -5.81 4.42
CA LEU A 74 9.79 -5.66 5.37
C LEU A 74 8.52 -6.34 4.86
N ASP A 75 8.15 -6.13 3.60
CA ASP A 75 6.96 -6.76 3.02
C ASP A 75 7.04 -8.30 3.11
N ARG A 76 8.23 -8.87 2.83
CA ARG A 76 8.44 -10.32 2.97
C ARG A 76 8.36 -10.77 4.43
N TYR A 77 8.97 -10.02 5.35
CA TYR A 77 8.90 -10.32 6.78
C TYR A 77 7.44 -10.44 7.23
N GLN A 78 6.59 -9.51 6.79
CA GLN A 78 5.17 -9.54 7.11
C GLN A 78 4.44 -10.74 6.53
N VAL A 79 4.70 -11.09 5.27
CA VAL A 79 4.10 -12.27 4.64
C VAL A 79 4.47 -13.55 5.39
N LEU A 80 5.74 -13.72 5.77
CA LEU A 80 6.20 -14.91 6.50
C LEU A 80 5.63 -15.01 7.92
N HIS A 81 5.35 -13.88 8.56
CA HIS A 81 4.74 -13.82 9.88
C HIS A 81 3.23 -13.61 9.83
N GLU A 82 2.60 -13.84 8.67
CA GLU A 82 1.16 -13.73 8.43
C GLU A 82 0.55 -12.42 8.93
N SER A 83 1.33 -11.34 8.87
CA SER A 83 0.95 -10.03 9.38
C SER A 83 0.31 -9.20 8.28
N LEU A 84 -0.96 -8.85 8.45
CA LEU A 84 -1.67 -7.90 7.58
C LEU A 84 -1.41 -6.43 7.98
N ARG A 85 -0.48 -6.18 8.91
CA ARG A 85 -0.14 -4.83 9.37
C ARG A 85 0.62 -4.10 8.26
N ASN A 86 0.70 -2.78 8.34
CA ASN A 86 1.64 -2.04 7.49
C ASN A 86 3.09 -2.27 7.95
N PRO A 87 4.06 -2.41 7.03
CA PRO A 87 5.47 -2.69 7.34
C PRO A 87 6.16 -1.58 8.16
N PHE A 88 5.53 -0.41 8.24
CA PHE A 88 5.95 0.73 9.02
C PHE A 88 4.90 1.11 10.07
N HIS A 89 4.10 0.15 10.54
CA HIS A 89 3.24 0.34 11.69
C HIS A 89 4.08 0.57 12.96
N PRO A 90 3.67 1.42 13.93
CA PRO A 90 4.47 1.71 15.13
C PRO A 90 4.80 0.48 15.98
N GLY A 91 3.91 -0.52 15.97
CA GLY A 91 4.15 -1.82 16.60
C GLY A 91 5.34 -2.61 16.03
N MET A 92 5.89 -2.23 14.87
CA MET A 92 7.13 -2.83 14.35
C MET A 92 8.35 -2.46 15.20
N LEU A 93 8.28 -1.38 15.99
CA LEU A 93 9.37 -0.99 16.88
C LEU A 93 9.62 -2.02 17.99
N SER A 94 8.64 -2.84 18.37
CA SER A 94 8.83 -3.88 19.38
C SER A 94 9.57 -5.11 18.86
N VAL A 95 9.69 -5.25 17.53
CA VAL A 95 10.38 -6.37 16.85
C VAL A 95 11.47 -5.85 15.92
N LEU A 96 11.96 -4.63 16.17
CA LEU A 96 12.85 -3.93 15.24
C LEU A 96 14.15 -4.68 15.00
N ASP A 97 14.77 -5.20 16.07
CA ASP A 97 16.04 -5.92 15.98
C ASP A 97 15.90 -7.20 15.14
N GLU A 98 14.80 -7.95 15.33
CA GLU A 98 14.48 -9.15 14.56
C GLU A 98 14.27 -8.82 13.08
N VAL A 99 13.55 -7.73 12.81
CA VAL A 99 13.28 -7.25 11.44
C VAL A 99 14.56 -6.79 10.75
N VAL A 100 15.43 -6.06 11.46
CA VAL A 100 16.74 -5.64 10.92
C VAL A 100 17.59 -6.85 10.58
N ALA A 101 17.68 -7.83 11.49
CA ALA A 101 18.38 -9.09 11.23
C ALA A 101 17.79 -9.82 10.01
N PHE A 102 16.46 -9.91 9.90
CA PHE A 102 15.80 -10.53 8.77
C PHE A 102 16.11 -9.83 7.44
N VAL A 103 16.07 -8.49 7.40
CA VAL A 103 16.38 -7.71 6.19
C VAL A 103 17.84 -7.91 5.78
N LEU A 104 18.76 -8.02 6.74
CA LEU A 104 20.17 -8.33 6.49
C LEU A 104 20.37 -9.77 5.99
N GLU A 105 19.71 -10.76 6.59
CA GLU A 105 19.83 -12.18 6.24
C GLU A 105 19.21 -12.51 4.88
N ARG A 106 18.05 -11.93 4.58
CA ARG A 106 17.34 -12.08 3.28
C ARG A 106 18.25 -11.76 2.11
N ARG A 107 19.23 -10.89 2.30
CA ARG A 107 20.19 -10.57 1.24
C ARG A 107 20.95 -11.80 0.77
N GLY A 108 20.99 -12.93 1.48
CA GLY A 108 21.41 -14.25 0.96
C GLY A 108 22.81 -14.32 0.35
N VAL A 109 23.57 -13.22 0.41
CA VAL A 109 24.88 -13.09 -0.21
C VAL A 109 25.75 -12.26 0.73
N ARG A 110 26.33 -12.93 1.72
CA ARG A 110 27.48 -12.39 2.44
C ARG A 110 28.56 -11.95 1.44
N ASP A 111 28.67 -12.67 0.32
CA ASP A 111 29.65 -12.43 -0.74
C ASP A 111 29.30 -11.26 -1.69
N ALA A 112 28.02 -10.98 -1.99
CA ALA A 112 27.64 -9.83 -2.81
C ALA A 112 27.37 -8.57 -2.01
N TYR A 113 27.15 -8.69 -0.71
CA TYR A 113 27.23 -7.54 0.17
C TYR A 113 28.69 -7.08 0.33
N ALA A 114 29.66 -8.01 0.39
CA ALA A 114 31.08 -7.65 0.31
C ALA A 114 31.40 -6.87 -0.98
N ASP A 115 30.91 -7.33 -2.14
CA ASP A 115 31.01 -6.58 -3.40
C ASP A 115 30.39 -5.16 -3.29
N VAL A 116 29.24 -4.99 -2.64
CA VAL A 116 28.58 -3.69 -2.46
C VAL A 116 29.34 -2.79 -1.48
N VAL A 117 29.89 -3.35 -0.41
CA VAL A 117 30.75 -2.62 0.54
C VAL A 117 32.01 -2.10 -0.15
N GLU A 118 32.64 -2.92 -0.98
CA GLU A 118 33.86 -2.55 -1.71
C GLU A 118 33.58 -1.58 -2.86
N THR A 119 32.48 -1.77 -3.60
CA THR A 119 32.23 -1.00 -4.83
C THR A 119 31.30 0.20 -4.66
N LEU A 120 30.47 0.22 -3.61
CA LEU A 120 29.43 1.24 -3.38
C LEU A 120 29.30 1.62 -1.89
N PRO A 121 30.34 2.23 -1.27
CA PRO A 121 30.34 2.56 0.16
C PRO A 121 29.10 3.35 0.65
N PRO A 122 28.56 4.35 -0.09
CA PRO A 122 27.36 5.07 0.35
C PRO A 122 26.12 4.17 0.48
N LEU A 123 25.99 3.14 -0.36
CA LEU A 123 24.87 2.20 -0.26
C LEU A 123 25.10 1.21 0.89
N ALA A 124 26.33 0.76 1.10
CA ALA A 124 26.69 -0.12 2.20
C ALA A 124 26.37 0.51 3.56
N GLU A 125 26.71 1.79 3.77
CA GLU A 125 26.36 2.52 5.00
C GLU A 125 24.85 2.49 5.29
N ARG A 126 24.02 2.71 4.27
CA ARG A 126 22.54 2.72 4.39
C ARG A 126 21.95 1.34 4.67
N LEU A 127 22.61 0.31 4.17
CA LEU A 127 22.18 -1.09 4.31
C LEU A 127 22.87 -1.79 5.50
N SER A 128 23.67 -1.08 6.29
CA SER A 128 24.16 -1.58 7.57
C SER A 128 23.00 -1.75 8.55
N ALA A 129 23.21 -2.51 9.64
CA ALA A 129 22.20 -2.66 10.69
C ALA A 129 21.69 -1.30 11.20
N GLU A 130 22.61 -0.39 11.54
CA GLU A 130 22.30 0.98 11.98
C GLU A 130 21.58 1.79 10.90
N GLY A 131 22.01 1.67 9.64
CA GLY A 131 21.37 2.33 8.50
C GLY A 131 19.92 1.89 8.31
N ILE A 132 19.66 0.58 8.35
CA ILE A 132 18.33 0.00 8.23
C ILE A 132 17.46 0.42 9.42
N GLU A 133 17.97 0.30 10.65
CA GLU A 133 17.25 0.68 11.86
C GLU A 133 16.82 2.15 11.79
N ARG A 134 17.77 3.05 11.48
CA ARG A 134 17.55 4.49 11.34
C ARG A 134 16.49 4.78 10.28
N TYR A 135 16.56 4.11 9.13
CA TYR A 135 15.56 4.26 8.07
C TYR A 135 14.16 3.82 8.55
N ILE A 136 14.03 2.64 9.16
CA ILE A 136 12.74 2.11 9.64
C ILE A 136 12.13 3.07 10.67
N ARG A 137 12.90 3.52 11.66
CA ARG A 137 12.42 4.48 12.67
C ARG A 137 11.96 5.79 12.04
N ALA A 138 12.77 6.36 11.14
CA ALA A 138 12.43 7.60 10.46
C ALA A 138 11.14 7.46 9.63
N GLU A 139 10.98 6.35 8.94
CA GLU A 139 9.82 6.10 8.09
C GLU A 139 8.54 5.83 8.91
N ILE A 140 8.65 5.10 10.03
CA ILE A 140 7.55 4.96 11.01
C ILE A 140 7.14 6.35 11.52
N ALA A 141 8.09 7.17 11.97
CA ALA A 141 7.81 8.50 12.49
C ALA A 141 7.16 9.41 11.44
N ARG A 142 7.69 9.42 10.20
CA ARG A 142 7.13 10.19 9.08
C ARG A 142 5.68 9.80 8.79
N ARG A 143 5.38 8.49 8.71
CA ARG A 143 4.03 8.01 8.44
C ARG A 143 3.08 8.25 9.60
N GLN A 144 3.55 8.16 10.84
CA GLN A 144 2.77 8.53 12.01
C GLN A 144 2.41 10.02 11.99
N ALA A 145 3.36 10.90 11.66
CA ALA A 145 3.10 12.32 11.55
C ALA A 145 1.99 12.60 10.52
N ILE A 146 2.09 12.01 9.32
CA ILE A 146 1.04 12.07 8.30
C ILE A 146 -0.28 11.52 8.84
N ALA A 147 -0.27 10.32 9.44
CA ALA A 147 -1.47 9.68 9.95
C ALA A 147 -2.11 10.40 11.14
N SER A 148 -1.36 11.26 11.84
CA SER A 148 -1.85 12.07 12.96
C SER A 148 -2.49 13.38 12.52
N ASP A 149 -2.28 13.81 11.27
CA ASP A 149 -2.89 15.03 10.73
C ASP A 149 -4.42 14.94 10.90
N PRO A 150 -5.07 15.86 11.64
CA PRO A 150 -6.49 15.79 11.93
C PRO A 150 -7.37 16.23 10.76
N VAL A 151 -6.80 16.86 9.72
CA VAL A 151 -7.57 17.46 8.64
C VAL A 151 -8.25 16.37 7.79
N LEU A 152 -9.55 16.56 7.56
CA LEU A 152 -10.34 15.79 6.60
C LEU A 152 -11.13 16.76 5.73
N LEU A 153 -11.01 16.60 4.43
CA LEU A 153 -11.83 17.29 3.44
C LEU A 153 -13.11 16.50 3.19
N VAL A 154 -14.19 17.23 2.93
CA VAL A 154 -15.51 16.67 2.68
C VAL A 154 -16.10 17.36 1.45
N HIS A 155 -16.65 16.58 0.53
CA HIS A 155 -17.32 17.10 -0.66
C HIS A 155 -18.59 16.31 -0.95
N HIS A 156 -19.72 17.02 -1.06
CA HIS A 156 -21.00 16.45 -1.50
C HIS A 156 -21.18 16.73 -2.99
N GLN A 157 -21.58 15.71 -3.74
CA GLN A 157 -21.87 15.79 -5.16
C GLN A 157 -23.07 14.92 -5.49
N GLU A 158 -23.86 15.30 -6.49
CA GLU A 158 -24.88 14.40 -7.03
C GLU A 158 -24.19 13.22 -7.72
N ALA A 159 -24.85 12.05 -7.71
CA ALA A 159 -24.37 10.96 -8.55
C ALA A 159 -24.58 11.32 -10.00
N GLU A 160 -23.49 11.67 -10.69
CA GLU A 160 -23.48 11.69 -12.14
C GLU A 160 -23.98 10.33 -12.62
N LEU A 161 -24.92 10.35 -13.57
CA LEU A 161 -25.44 9.17 -14.24
C LEU A 161 -24.31 8.55 -15.06
N ASP A 162 -23.40 7.82 -14.41
CA ASP A 162 -22.43 7.01 -15.11
C ASP A 162 -23.19 5.85 -15.78
N THR A 163 -22.95 5.72 -17.09
CA THR A 163 -23.57 4.77 -18.01
C THR A 163 -23.42 3.30 -17.59
N SER A 164 -22.61 2.98 -16.58
CA SER A 164 -22.55 1.66 -15.96
C SER A 164 -23.69 1.40 -14.95
N GLN A 165 -24.93 1.33 -15.46
CA GLN A 165 -26.13 0.58 -15.01
C GLN A 165 -26.53 0.40 -13.51
N ALA A 166 -25.83 0.94 -12.51
CA ALA A 166 -26.15 0.67 -11.11
C ALA A 166 -26.68 1.88 -10.32
N HIS A 167 -26.67 3.07 -10.92
CA HIS A 167 -27.09 4.29 -10.24
C HIS A 167 -28.60 4.51 -10.38
N ARG A 168 -29.25 4.71 -9.24
CA ARG A 168 -30.66 5.13 -9.22
C ARG A 168 -30.72 6.64 -9.26
N ALA A 169 -31.72 7.18 -9.98
CA ALA A 169 -32.03 8.60 -9.90
C ALA A 169 -32.19 9.02 -8.43
N GLY A 170 -31.61 10.16 -8.06
CA GLY A 170 -31.63 10.68 -6.69
C GLY A 170 -30.50 10.17 -5.77
N GLU A 171 -29.60 9.30 -6.26
CA GLU A 171 -28.40 8.96 -5.49
C GLU A 171 -27.43 10.15 -5.37
N GLN A 172 -26.80 10.26 -4.21
CA GLN A 172 -25.82 11.28 -3.87
C GLN A 172 -24.51 10.62 -3.44
N TRP A 173 -23.41 11.35 -3.63
CA TRP A 173 -22.10 10.96 -3.15
C TRP A 173 -21.61 11.97 -2.12
N LEU A 174 -21.01 11.42 -1.07
CA LEU A 174 -20.18 12.14 -0.13
C LEU A 174 -18.76 11.59 -0.26
N THR A 175 -17.79 12.43 -0.59
CA THR A 175 -16.37 12.05 -0.60
C THR A 175 -15.69 12.63 0.62
N VAL A 176 -14.99 11.79 1.38
CA VAL A 176 -14.15 12.21 2.51
C VAL A 176 -12.70 11.86 2.19
N GLN A 177 -11.81 12.84 2.30
CA GLN A 177 -10.39 12.71 1.98
C GLN A 177 -9.50 13.18 3.12
N HIS A 178 -8.44 12.44 3.39
CA HIS A 178 -7.35 12.85 4.25
C HIS A 178 -6.22 13.43 3.37
N PRO A 179 -6.03 14.76 3.31
CA PRO A 179 -5.20 15.41 2.29
C PRO A 179 -3.73 14.99 2.36
N ALA A 180 -3.17 14.89 3.57
CA ALA A 180 -1.75 14.57 3.77
C ALA A 180 -1.37 13.17 3.24
N SER A 181 -2.26 12.17 3.35
CA SER A 181 -2.01 10.83 2.78
C SER A 181 -2.62 10.63 1.39
N GLY A 182 -3.62 11.43 1.02
CA GLY A 182 -4.45 11.22 -0.16
C GLY A 182 -5.46 10.09 -0.03
N LEU A 183 -5.54 9.42 1.13
CA LEU A 183 -6.56 8.39 1.34
C LEU A 183 -7.95 9.02 1.29
N ARG A 184 -8.88 8.31 0.65
CA ARG A 184 -10.25 8.77 0.46
C ARG A 184 -11.25 7.63 0.46
N ALA A 185 -12.46 7.94 0.87
CA ALA A 185 -13.62 7.08 0.72
C ALA A 185 -14.78 7.88 0.15
N ARG A 186 -15.61 7.20 -0.64
CA ARG A 186 -16.82 7.75 -1.23
C ARG A 186 -18.03 6.98 -0.69
N PHE A 187 -19.02 7.70 -0.25
CA PHE A 187 -20.23 7.23 0.41
C PHE A 187 -21.39 7.49 -0.53
N MET A 188 -22.01 6.44 -1.04
CA MET A 188 -23.21 6.51 -1.87
C MET A 188 -24.43 6.39 -0.98
N TYR A 189 -25.39 7.29 -1.11
CA TYR A 189 -26.62 7.23 -0.36
C TYR A 189 -27.77 7.79 -1.19
N HIS A 190 -28.99 7.52 -0.74
CA HIS A 190 -30.19 8.13 -1.27
C HIS A 190 -30.89 8.83 -0.10
N PRO A 191 -31.34 10.09 -0.23
CA PRO A 191 -31.94 10.83 0.88
C PRO A 191 -33.12 10.10 1.54
N ASP A 192 -33.93 9.42 0.74
CA ASP A 192 -35.11 8.68 1.21
C ASP A 192 -34.83 7.24 1.69
N LYS A 193 -33.56 6.82 1.79
CA LYS A 193 -33.21 5.46 2.24
C LYS A 193 -32.31 5.49 3.47
N PRO A 194 -32.56 4.61 4.45
CA PRO A 194 -31.72 4.52 5.64
C PRO A 194 -30.37 3.85 5.37
N GLU A 195 -30.19 3.20 4.21
CA GLU A 195 -28.98 2.44 3.88
C GLU A 195 -28.19 3.09 2.74
N GLY A 196 -26.89 3.23 2.97
CA GLY A 196 -25.90 3.67 2.01
C GLY A 196 -24.78 2.64 1.81
N ARG A 197 -23.91 2.92 0.84
CA ARG A 197 -22.75 2.10 0.50
C ARG A 197 -21.46 2.90 0.62
N VAL A 198 -20.38 2.24 1.03
CA VAL A 198 -19.08 2.91 1.17
C VAL A 198 -18.03 2.24 0.29
N TYR A 199 -17.37 3.05 -0.53
CA TYR A 199 -16.33 2.69 -1.48
C TYR A 199 -15.00 3.31 -1.04
N SER A 200 -13.91 2.57 -1.07
CA SER A 200 -12.59 3.06 -0.62
C SER A 200 -11.44 2.64 -1.53
N ARG A 201 -11.74 2.32 -2.79
CA ARG A 201 -10.72 2.07 -3.80
C ARG A 201 -10.19 3.41 -4.31
N GLY A 202 -9.01 3.81 -3.84
CA GLY A 202 -8.43 5.14 -4.08
C GLY A 202 -8.23 5.51 -5.56
N TYR A 203 -8.08 4.53 -6.46
CA TYR A 203 -7.89 4.76 -7.90
C TYR A 203 -9.17 5.09 -8.67
N GLY A 204 -10.35 4.78 -8.13
CA GLY A 204 -11.65 5.10 -8.75
C GLY A 204 -12.33 6.34 -8.16
N ILE A 205 -11.61 7.10 -7.33
CA ILE A 205 -12.11 8.31 -6.68
C ILE A 205 -11.07 9.38 -6.98
N ASP A 206 -11.45 10.51 -7.57
CA ASP A 206 -10.52 11.63 -7.76
C ASP A 206 -10.25 12.37 -6.44
N SER A 207 -9.12 13.09 -6.40
CA SER A 207 -8.82 13.97 -5.28
C SER A 207 -9.81 15.13 -5.24
N ILE A 208 -10.35 15.42 -4.06
CA ILE A 208 -11.12 16.64 -3.78
C ILE A 208 -10.24 17.76 -3.19
N ASP A 209 -8.96 17.48 -2.93
CA ASP A 209 -7.97 18.48 -2.56
C ASP A 209 -7.48 19.21 -3.83
N PRO A 210 -7.75 20.53 -3.98
CA PRO A 210 -7.37 21.29 -5.17
C PRO A 210 -5.86 21.51 -5.29
N THR A 211 -5.11 21.35 -4.19
CA THR A 211 -3.65 21.52 -4.18
C THR A 211 -2.91 20.24 -4.57
N ARG A 212 -3.62 19.11 -4.64
CA ARG A 212 -3.04 17.80 -4.92
C ARG A 212 -3.07 17.51 -6.42
N VAL A 213 -1.89 17.56 -7.04
CA VAL A 213 -1.68 17.06 -8.39
C VAL A 213 -1.44 15.55 -8.30
N GLU A 214 -2.37 14.75 -8.82
CA GLU A 214 -2.24 13.30 -8.85
C GLU A 214 -1.89 12.80 -10.23
N ASP A 215 -0.83 11.98 -10.31
CA ASP A 215 -0.61 11.11 -11.45
C ASP A 215 -1.64 9.97 -11.42
N PRO A 216 -2.46 9.80 -12.47
CA PRO A 216 -3.39 8.68 -12.58
C PRO A 216 -2.75 7.30 -12.38
N GLU A 217 -1.49 7.12 -12.78
CA GLU A 217 -0.77 5.84 -12.68
C GLU A 217 -0.37 5.52 -11.22
N ASP A 218 -0.20 6.55 -10.38
CA ASP A 218 0.20 6.42 -8.97
C ASP A 218 -0.97 6.14 -8.00
N ARG A 219 -2.22 6.14 -8.48
CA ARG A 219 -3.40 6.08 -7.59
C ARG A 219 -3.61 4.70 -6.93
N ALA A 220 -3.13 3.62 -7.55
CA ALA A 220 -3.55 2.25 -7.20
C ALA A 220 -2.90 1.63 -5.95
N PRO A 221 -1.59 1.81 -5.64
CA PRO A 221 -0.97 1.12 -4.49
C PRO A 221 -0.83 1.97 -3.22
N ARG A 222 -0.91 3.32 -3.29
CA ARG A 222 -0.59 4.21 -2.15
C ARG A 222 -1.42 3.96 -0.89
N TRP A 223 -2.62 3.38 -1.00
CA TRP A 223 -3.45 3.09 0.17
C TRP A 223 -2.81 2.06 1.13
N ARG A 224 -1.96 1.16 0.61
CA ARG A 224 -1.23 0.18 1.43
C ARG A 224 -0.28 0.84 2.40
N GLU A 225 0.33 1.97 2.01
CA GLU A 225 1.32 2.71 2.79
C GLU A 225 0.80 3.20 4.14
N TYR A 226 -0.51 3.41 4.27
CA TYR A 226 -1.14 3.94 5.48
C TYR A 226 -2.19 3.00 6.08
N THR A 227 -2.31 1.76 5.56
CA THR A 227 -3.22 0.76 6.11
C THR A 227 -2.88 0.46 7.57
N GLY A 228 -3.90 0.33 8.44
CA GLY A 228 -3.68 0.06 9.86
C GLY A 228 -3.21 1.26 10.70
N LEU A 229 -2.89 2.42 10.11
CA LEU A 229 -2.50 3.63 10.85
C LEU A 229 -3.70 4.47 11.34
N GLY A 230 -4.93 3.95 11.25
CA GLY A 230 -6.13 4.60 11.77
C GLY A 230 -6.78 5.67 10.88
N ILE A 231 -6.11 6.13 9.81
CA ILE A 231 -6.67 7.13 8.87
C ILE A 231 -8.02 6.67 8.29
N GLY A 232 -8.12 5.41 7.84
CA GLY A 232 -9.36 4.86 7.30
C GLY A 232 -10.53 4.88 8.30
N THR A 233 -10.28 4.61 9.57
CA THR A 233 -11.30 4.73 10.63
C THR A 233 -11.81 6.17 10.73
N ARG A 234 -10.91 7.16 10.72
CA ARG A 234 -11.29 8.59 10.80
C ARG A 234 -12.11 9.03 9.59
N ILE A 235 -11.70 8.64 8.38
CA ILE A 235 -12.46 8.91 7.15
C ILE A 235 -13.88 8.33 7.25
N TYR A 236 -14.01 7.11 7.74
CA TYR A 236 -15.30 6.42 7.87
C TYR A 236 -16.21 7.06 8.90
N LEU A 237 -15.67 7.34 10.08
CA LEU A 237 -16.41 8.02 11.13
C LEU A 237 -16.82 9.43 10.70
N ARG A 238 -15.97 10.16 9.97
CA ARG A 238 -16.33 11.47 9.44
C ARG A 238 -17.47 11.38 8.43
N GLY A 239 -17.42 10.44 7.49
CA GLY A 239 -18.53 10.24 6.54
C GLY A 239 -19.86 9.89 7.22
N ALA A 240 -19.80 9.11 8.30
CA ALA A 240 -20.97 8.81 9.12
C ALA A 240 -21.50 10.00 9.95
N GLN A 241 -20.61 10.91 10.38
CA GLN A 241 -21.00 12.13 11.08
C GLN A 241 -21.77 13.10 10.18
N GLU A 242 -21.40 13.20 8.90
CA GLU A 242 -22.10 14.07 7.92
C GLU A 242 -23.51 13.56 7.60
N LEU A 243 -23.76 12.25 7.76
CA LEU A 243 -25.00 11.60 7.39
C LEU A 243 -25.49 10.70 8.56
N PRO A 244 -25.91 11.31 9.68
CA PRO A 244 -26.20 10.57 10.91
C PRO A 244 -27.39 9.61 10.78
N GLY A 245 -28.32 9.86 9.87
CA GLY A 245 -29.46 8.97 9.59
C GLY A 245 -29.14 7.79 8.66
N VAL A 246 -27.94 7.74 8.07
CA VAL A 246 -27.56 6.70 7.10
C VAL A 246 -26.73 5.61 7.79
N ARG A 247 -27.04 4.37 7.45
CA ARG A 247 -26.33 3.15 7.85
C ARG A 247 -25.50 2.64 6.68
N TRP A 248 -24.33 2.09 6.95
CA TRP A 248 -23.29 1.87 5.95
C TRP A 248 -22.98 0.40 5.74
N GLY A 249 -23.28 -0.08 4.52
CA GLY A 249 -22.93 -1.41 4.06
C GLY A 249 -21.95 -1.42 2.89
N ALA A 250 -21.55 -2.63 2.50
CA ALA A 250 -20.90 -2.89 1.22
C ALA A 250 -21.28 -4.30 0.75
N THR A 251 -21.58 -4.44 -0.54
CA THR A 251 -21.87 -5.74 -1.18
C THR A 251 -20.59 -6.51 -1.52
N SER A 252 -19.41 -5.90 -1.38
CA SER A 252 -18.12 -6.58 -1.43
C SER A 252 -17.14 -5.82 -0.56
N VAL A 253 -16.29 -6.56 0.16
CA VAL A 253 -15.24 -6.01 1.02
C VAL A 253 -13.97 -6.77 0.68
N SER A 254 -12.87 -6.05 0.42
CA SER A 254 -11.57 -6.69 0.21
C SER A 254 -11.04 -7.22 1.55
N ALA A 255 -10.17 -8.24 1.51
CA ALA A 255 -9.52 -8.76 2.71
C ALA A 255 -8.81 -7.67 3.53
N TYR A 256 -8.29 -6.63 2.88
CA TYR A 256 -7.65 -5.48 3.53
C TYR A 256 -8.63 -4.52 4.22
N ALA A 257 -9.87 -4.43 3.74
CA ALA A 257 -10.90 -3.57 4.32
C ALA A 257 -11.71 -4.28 5.42
N GLU A 258 -11.73 -5.62 5.46
CA GLU A 258 -12.50 -6.40 6.42
C GLU A 258 -12.13 -6.10 7.89
N PRO A 259 -10.84 -5.99 8.29
CA PRO A 259 -10.49 -5.63 9.65
C PRO A 259 -11.02 -4.25 10.08
N LEU A 260 -10.99 -3.27 9.17
CA LEU A 260 -11.55 -1.94 9.42
C LEU A 260 -13.07 -2.01 9.59
N ARG A 261 -13.77 -2.73 8.71
CA ARG A 261 -15.24 -2.90 8.77
C ARG A 261 -15.66 -3.61 10.06
N SER A 262 -14.96 -4.69 10.40
CA SER A 262 -15.18 -5.41 11.65
C SER A 262 -14.97 -4.53 12.87
N LYS A 263 -13.92 -3.70 12.87
CA LYS A 263 -13.67 -2.73 13.96
C LYS A 263 -14.80 -1.70 14.08
N LEU A 264 -15.24 -1.12 12.97
CA LEU A 264 -16.33 -0.14 12.97
C LEU A 264 -17.67 -0.75 13.41
N HIS A 265 -17.97 -1.96 12.94
CA HIS A 265 -19.15 -2.71 13.36
C HIS A 265 -19.14 -3.04 14.85
N LYS A 266 -17.99 -3.42 15.44
CA LYS A 266 -17.89 -3.63 16.89
C LYS A 266 -18.16 -2.34 17.70
N LEU A 267 -17.85 -1.17 17.14
CA LEU A 267 -18.08 0.12 17.80
C LEU A 267 -19.54 0.56 17.70
N ASP A 268 -20.18 0.34 16.56
CA ASP A 268 -21.59 0.68 16.31
C ASP A 268 -22.17 -0.36 15.33
N PRO A 269 -22.74 -1.47 15.86
CA PRO A 269 -23.22 -2.57 15.03
C PRO A 269 -24.48 -2.21 14.24
N TRP A 270 -25.23 -1.19 14.68
CA TRP A 270 -26.41 -0.71 13.98
C TRP A 270 -26.01 0.07 12.73
N ARG A 271 -25.00 0.94 12.85
CA ARG A 271 -24.57 1.83 11.78
C ARG A 271 -23.69 1.17 10.75
N TRP A 272 -22.84 0.23 11.13
CA TRP A 272 -21.90 -0.40 10.20
C TRP A 272 -22.26 -1.85 9.96
N ARG A 273 -22.29 -2.30 8.70
CA ARG A 273 -22.44 -3.72 8.37
C ARG A 273 -21.08 -4.41 8.31
N SER A 274 -20.96 -5.62 8.85
CA SER A 274 -19.77 -6.46 8.74
C SER A 274 -20.13 -7.87 8.29
N ARG A 275 -19.39 -8.42 7.31
CA ARG A 275 -19.57 -9.81 6.84
C ARG A 275 -19.01 -10.82 7.83
N ALA A 276 -17.99 -10.42 8.58
CA ALA A 276 -17.42 -11.23 9.63
C ALA A 276 -18.28 -11.33 10.91
N CYS A 277 -19.54 -10.84 10.93
CA CYS A 277 -20.42 -10.91 12.09
C CYS A 277 -21.66 -11.79 11.82
N THR A 278 -22.08 -12.58 12.81
CA THR A 278 -23.31 -13.39 12.76
C THR A 278 -24.58 -12.59 12.50
N CYS A 279 -24.61 -11.30 12.86
CA CYS A 279 -25.77 -10.45 12.58
C CYS A 279 -25.90 -10.03 11.10
N TYR A 280 -24.93 -10.36 10.23
CA TYR A 280 -24.86 -9.88 8.85
C TYR A 280 -26.12 -10.13 8.03
N ALA A 281 -26.78 -11.28 8.24
CA ALA A 281 -27.96 -11.71 7.51
C ALA A 281 -29.20 -10.87 7.86
N VAL A 282 -29.33 -10.49 9.13
CA VAL A 282 -30.49 -9.74 9.66
C VAL A 282 -30.18 -8.25 9.85
N TRP A 283 -28.99 -7.79 9.47
CA TRP A 283 -28.52 -6.43 9.79
C TRP A 283 -29.48 -5.33 9.29
N SER A 284 -30.06 -5.48 8.10
CA SER A 284 -31.02 -4.52 7.53
C SER A 284 -32.28 -4.38 8.40
N GLU A 285 -32.64 -5.41 9.16
CA GLU A 285 -33.81 -5.45 10.04
C GLU A 285 -33.52 -4.90 11.45
N LEU A 286 -32.24 -4.69 11.79
CA LEU A 286 -31.87 -4.18 13.10
C LEU A 286 -32.21 -2.69 13.24
N THR A 287 -32.81 -2.36 14.38
CA THR A 287 -32.94 -1.00 14.92
C THR A 287 -31.75 -0.69 15.80
N GLU A 288 -31.57 0.58 16.19
CA GLU A 288 -30.51 0.96 17.12
C GLU A 288 -30.60 0.16 18.43
N ARG A 289 -31.82 0.02 18.98
CA ARG A 289 -32.10 -0.78 20.18
C ARG A 289 -31.85 -2.27 19.96
N SER A 290 -32.47 -2.88 18.94
CA SER A 290 -32.33 -4.33 18.73
C SER A 290 -30.92 -4.73 18.28
N SER A 291 -30.13 -3.79 17.74
CA SER A 291 -28.72 -4.00 17.47
C SER A 291 -27.90 -4.17 18.75
N ALA A 292 -28.19 -3.42 19.82
CA ALA A 292 -27.49 -3.59 21.10
C ALA A 292 -27.76 -4.96 21.75
N GLU A 293 -28.92 -5.55 21.49
CA GLU A 293 -29.38 -6.83 22.04
C GLU A 293 -28.97 -8.03 21.17
N ALA A 294 -28.62 -7.79 19.90
CA ALA A 294 -28.27 -8.85 18.96
C ALA A 294 -26.94 -9.54 19.32
N SER A 295 -26.84 -10.82 18.98
CA SER A 295 -25.60 -11.59 19.13
C SER A 295 -24.59 -11.18 18.05
N HIS A 296 -23.52 -10.50 18.49
CA HIS A 296 -22.40 -10.08 17.64
C HIS A 296 -21.16 -10.93 17.91
N ARG A 297 -21.08 -12.09 17.26
CA ARG A 297 -19.88 -12.93 17.30
C ARG A 297 -19.27 -13.08 15.91
N PRO A 298 -17.96 -13.35 15.81
CA PRO A 298 -17.34 -13.68 14.53
C PRO A 298 -18.03 -14.86 13.86
N VAL A 299 -18.21 -14.79 12.53
CA VAL A 299 -18.65 -15.93 11.73
C VAL A 299 -17.57 -17.01 11.77
N THR A 300 -17.96 -18.23 12.11
CA THR A 300 -17.09 -19.42 12.13
C THR A 300 -17.45 -20.34 10.96
N SER A 301 -16.64 -21.38 10.72
CA SER A 301 -16.95 -22.39 9.69
C SER A 301 -18.27 -23.13 9.92
N GLU A 302 -18.81 -23.11 11.14
CA GLU A 302 -20.09 -23.73 11.49
C GLU A 302 -21.30 -22.87 11.10
N ASP A 303 -21.07 -21.58 10.81
CA ASP A 303 -22.11 -20.61 10.45
C ASP A 303 -22.27 -20.44 8.91
N ALA A 304 -21.42 -21.10 8.11
CA ALA A 304 -21.34 -20.96 6.65
C ALA A 304 -22.08 -22.07 5.90
#